data_AF-A0A1I6IX34-F1
#
_entry.id   AF-A0A1I6IX34-F1
#
_cell.length_a   1.000
_cell.length_b   1.000
_cell.length_c   1.000
_cell.angle_alpha   90.00
_cell.angle_beta   90.00
_cell.angle_gamma   90.00
#
_symmetry.space_group_name_H-M   'P 1'
#
loop_
_entity.id
_entity.type
_entity.pdbx_description
1 polymer ?
#
loop_
_entity_poly.entity_id
_entity_poly.type
_entity_poly.pdbx_seq_one_letter_code
_entity_poly.pdbx_strand_id
1 'polypeptide(L)'
;MSCSVVRATGALWRPARAAGVLLVVGGVFSTFAADASMLTGPIQEVFVNGGPDTVNGGQSCFSVPNLPAACRGVIAIPNRNKDLLAAALMSRARGGDSLVYFVNDPAASFHCPGITFTNCAAISVSVR
;
A
#
# COMPACT_ATOMS: atom_id res chain seq x y z
N MET A 1 30.98 -52.90 5.69
CA MET A 1 32.42 -52.88 5.99
C MET A 1 32.70 -51.74 6.95
N SER A 2 33.42 -52.07 8.02
CA SER A 2 34.09 -51.18 8.98
C SER A 2 33.24 -50.31 9.92
N CYS A 3 32.96 -50.91 11.08
CA CYS A 3 32.92 -50.24 12.38
C CYS A 3 34.26 -49.56 12.68
N SER A 4 34.21 -48.35 13.24
CA SER A 4 35.29 -47.80 14.08
C SER A 4 34.68 -47.24 15.35
N VAL A 5 35.08 -47.84 16.47
CA VAL A 5 34.87 -47.39 17.86
C VAL A 5 36.20 -46.81 18.35
N VAL A 6 36.14 -46.10 19.50
CA VAL A 6 37.22 -45.65 20.40
C VAL A 6 37.52 -44.15 20.21
N ARG A 7 37.44 -43.25 21.21
CA ARG A 7 37.81 -43.34 22.63
C ARG A 7 37.07 -42.25 23.44
N ALA A 8 36.48 -42.63 24.57
CA ALA A 8 36.15 -41.69 25.65
C ALA A 8 37.30 -41.72 26.67
N THR A 9 37.94 -40.58 26.90
CA THR A 9 38.82 -40.35 28.05
C THR A 9 38.41 -39.03 28.67
N GLY A 10 37.95 -39.10 29.92
CA GLY A 10 37.39 -37.97 30.64
C GLY A 10 38.40 -36.92 31.07
N ALA A 11 37.87 -35.73 31.35
CA ALA A 11 38.44 -34.78 32.28
C ALA A 11 37.28 -34.12 33.04
N LEU A 12 37.16 -34.49 34.31
CA LEU A 12 36.41 -33.76 35.32
C LEU A 12 36.99 -32.33 35.50
N TRP A 13 36.17 -31.46 36.08
CA TRP A 13 36.51 -30.28 36.93
C TRP A 13 36.08 -28.90 36.39
N ARG A 14 34.86 -28.53 36.81
CA ARG A 14 34.44 -27.28 37.51
C ARG A 14 33.48 -26.31 36.80
N PRO A 15 32.52 -25.74 37.57
CA PRO A 15 31.44 -24.92 37.05
C PRO A 15 31.85 -23.45 36.98
N ALA A 16 31.88 -22.88 35.79
CA ALA A 16 31.91 -21.43 35.62
C ALA A 16 30.48 -20.94 35.40
N ARG A 17 29.91 -20.34 36.46
CA ARG A 17 28.74 -19.47 36.35
C ARG A 17 29.09 -18.30 35.43
N ALA A 18 28.67 -18.37 34.17
CA ALA A 18 28.61 -17.22 33.28
C ALA A 18 27.14 -16.95 32.99
N ALA A 19 26.51 -16.26 33.93
CA ALA A 19 25.33 -15.46 33.64
C ALA A 19 25.77 -14.36 32.67
N GLY A 20 25.07 -14.17 31.55
CA GLY A 20 25.40 -13.05 30.69
C GLY A 20 24.79 -13.09 29.31
N VAL A 21 23.54 -12.64 29.22
CA VAL A 21 22.97 -11.93 28.08
C VAL A 21 22.81 -12.75 26.79
N LEU A 22 21.67 -13.45 26.70
CA LEU A 22 21.04 -13.79 25.43
C LEU A 22 20.57 -12.47 24.79
N LEU A 23 21.37 -11.93 23.86
CA LEU A 23 21.00 -10.78 23.04
C LEU A 23 19.89 -11.22 22.06
N VAL A 24 18.64 -11.15 22.52
CA VAL A 24 17.47 -11.20 21.65
C VAL A 24 17.48 -9.90 20.87
N VAL A 25 18.09 -9.93 19.68
CA VAL A 25 17.92 -8.89 18.67
C VAL A 25 16.49 -9.00 18.18
N GLY A 26 15.56 -8.41 18.94
CA GLY A 26 14.19 -8.16 18.53
C GLY A 26 14.21 -7.13 17.43
N GLY A 27 14.47 -7.56 16.19
CA GLY A 27 14.23 -6.77 15.00
C GLY A 27 12.74 -6.44 14.97
N VAL A 28 12.39 -5.22 15.34
CA VAL A 28 11.06 -4.67 15.12
C VAL A 28 10.92 -4.52 13.61
N PHE A 29 10.40 -5.55 12.96
CA PHE A 29 9.93 -5.44 11.59
C PHE A 29 8.67 -4.58 11.62
N SER A 30 8.84 -3.26 11.54
CA SER A 30 7.76 -2.33 11.28
C SER A 30 7.27 -2.56 9.85
N THR A 31 6.36 -3.49 9.66
CA THR A 31 5.61 -3.58 8.41
C THR A 31 4.74 -2.33 8.32
N PHE A 32 5.13 -1.37 7.49
CA PHE A 32 4.22 -0.32 7.05
C PHE A 32 3.11 -1.01 6.25
N ALA A 33 2.02 -1.38 6.93
CA ALA A 33 0.86 -1.96 6.29
C ALA A 33 0.16 -0.84 5.53
N ALA A 34 -0.09 -1.05 4.24
CA ALA A 34 -0.92 -0.14 3.47
C ALA A 34 -2.35 -0.20 4.04
N ASP A 35 -2.87 0.95 4.48
CA ASP A 35 -4.17 1.00 5.16
C ASP A 35 -5.30 1.08 4.12
N ALA A 36 -6.18 0.08 4.11
CA ALA A 36 -7.36 0.08 3.27
C ALA A 36 -8.51 0.83 3.95
N SER A 37 -9.15 1.73 3.21
CA SER A 37 -10.20 2.62 3.68
C SER A 37 -11.40 2.60 2.74
N MET A 38 -12.58 2.86 3.31
CA MET A 38 -13.83 2.95 2.57
C MET A 38 -14.48 4.32 2.82
N LEU A 39 -14.99 4.93 1.75
CA LEU A 39 -15.66 6.23 1.80
C LEU A 39 -16.93 6.19 0.95
N THR A 40 -17.96 6.88 1.41
CA THR A 40 -19.17 7.14 0.61
C THR A 40 -19.26 8.62 0.32
N GLY A 41 -19.47 8.96 -0.95
CA GLY A 41 -19.73 10.33 -1.37
C GLY A 41 -19.78 10.48 -2.89
N PRO A 42 -20.24 11.63 -3.39
CA PRO A 42 -20.27 11.87 -4.82
C PRO A 42 -18.85 12.04 -5.35
N ILE A 43 -18.55 11.43 -6.50
CA ILE A 43 -17.35 11.79 -7.25
C ILE A 43 -17.54 13.22 -7.77
N GLN A 44 -16.64 14.13 -7.41
CA GLN A 44 -16.73 15.55 -7.75
C GLN A 44 -16.04 15.85 -9.08
N GLU A 45 -14.84 15.31 -9.27
CA GLU A 45 -14.04 15.51 -10.48
C GLU A 45 -13.36 14.20 -10.88
N VAL A 46 -13.14 14.02 -12.18
CA VAL A 46 -12.35 12.92 -12.75
C VAL A 46 -11.30 13.51 -13.67
N PHE A 47 -10.03 13.30 -13.33
CA PHE A 47 -8.86 13.72 -14.09
C PHE A 47 -8.41 12.57 -14.97
N VAL A 48 -8.56 12.71 -16.29
CA VAL A 48 -8.22 11.66 -17.25
C VAL A 48 -6.87 11.96 -17.87
N ASN A 49 -5.95 11.00 -17.81
CA ASN A 49 -4.72 11.08 -18.58
C ASN A 49 -4.92 10.49 -19.98
N GLY A 50 -5.06 11.33 -21.00
CA GLY A 50 -5.34 10.92 -22.37
C GLY A 50 -4.16 11.01 -23.34
N GLY A 51 -3.00 11.50 -22.92
CA GLY A 51 -1.92 11.89 -23.85
C GLY A 51 -0.51 11.43 -23.45
N PRO A 52 0.42 11.37 -24.41
CA PRO A 52 1.85 11.23 -24.17
C PRO A 52 2.53 12.54 -23.69
N ASP A 53 1.78 13.65 -23.59
CA ASP A 53 2.30 15.02 -23.42
C ASP A 53 2.64 15.44 -21.98
N THR A 54 3.08 14.52 -21.13
CA THR A 54 3.61 14.92 -19.81
C THR A 54 4.95 14.26 -19.53
N VAL A 55 5.93 15.09 -19.11
CA VAL A 55 7.26 14.64 -18.65
C VAL A 55 7.13 13.52 -17.61
N ASN A 56 6.04 13.52 -16.85
CA ASN A 56 5.64 12.43 -15.98
C ASN A 56 4.28 11.87 -16.43
N GLY A 57 4.25 10.76 -17.16
CA GLY A 57 3.00 10.10 -17.55
C GLY A 57 2.22 9.62 -16.32
N GLY A 58 1.21 10.38 -15.90
CA GLY A 58 0.44 10.06 -14.68
C GLY A 58 -0.64 9.01 -14.88
N GLN A 59 -1.35 8.71 -13.80
CA GLN A 59 -2.56 7.90 -13.80
C GLN A 59 -3.80 8.78 -13.93
N SER A 60 -4.94 8.21 -14.33
CA SER A 60 -6.20 8.92 -14.14
C SER A 60 -6.54 8.95 -12.66
N CYS A 61 -7.20 10.00 -12.19
CA CYS A 61 -7.52 10.19 -10.78
C CYS A 61 -8.93 10.75 -10.62
N PHE A 62 -9.50 10.70 -9.41
CA PHE A 62 -10.78 11.33 -9.11
C PHE A 62 -10.82 11.87 -7.68
N SER A 63 -11.70 12.84 -7.42
CA SER A 63 -11.91 13.44 -6.10
C SER A 63 -13.26 13.04 -5.51
N VAL A 64 -13.29 12.88 -4.19
CA VAL A 64 -14.47 12.56 -3.38
C VAL A 64 -14.40 13.43 -2.11
N PRO A 65 -15.53 13.94 -1.58
CA PRO A 65 -15.49 14.74 -0.36
C PRO A 65 -14.99 13.94 0.84
N ASN A 66 -14.37 14.63 1.80
CA ASN A 66 -13.89 14.04 3.06
C ASN A 66 -12.80 12.97 2.90
N LEU A 67 -11.97 13.07 1.85
CA LEU A 67 -10.78 12.25 1.75
C LEU A 67 -9.80 12.53 2.89
N PRO A 68 -9.11 11.51 3.41
CA PRO A 68 -8.02 11.71 4.35
C PRO A 68 -6.97 12.66 3.79
N ALA A 69 -6.37 13.48 4.65
CA ALA A 69 -5.33 14.43 4.26
C ALA A 69 -4.14 13.76 3.53
N ALA A 70 -3.85 12.50 3.86
CA ALA A 70 -2.84 11.68 3.19
C ALA A 70 -3.07 11.51 1.67
N CYS A 71 -4.33 11.55 1.21
CA CYS A 71 -4.68 11.43 -0.20
C CYS A 71 -4.58 12.75 -0.98
N ARG A 72 -4.29 13.88 -0.31
CA ARG A 72 -4.15 15.20 -0.95
C ARG A 72 -5.34 15.55 -1.88
N GLY A 73 -6.54 15.15 -1.48
CA GLY A 73 -7.79 15.47 -2.17
C GLY A 73 -8.12 14.61 -3.40
N VAL A 74 -7.26 13.65 -3.78
CA VAL A 74 -7.49 12.79 -4.95
C VAL A 74 -7.09 11.33 -4.70
N ILE A 75 -7.80 10.42 -5.36
CA ILE A 75 -7.47 9.00 -5.41
C ILE A 75 -7.01 8.67 -6.84
N ALA A 76 -5.85 8.02 -6.97
CA ALA A 76 -5.37 7.55 -8.26
C ALA A 76 -6.05 6.24 -8.68
N ILE A 77 -6.25 6.07 -9.98
CA ILE A 77 -6.69 4.83 -10.60
C ILE A 77 -5.44 4.08 -11.06
N PRO A 78 -4.96 3.09 -10.29
CA PRO A 78 -3.69 2.44 -10.58
C PRO A 78 -3.75 1.65 -11.89
N ASN A 79 -2.57 1.44 -12.48
CA ASN A 79 -2.36 0.58 -13.65
C ASN A 79 -3.21 0.95 -14.88
N ARG A 80 -3.65 2.20 -15.00
CA ARG A 80 -4.57 2.65 -16.06
C ARG A 80 -5.80 1.75 -16.19
N ASN A 81 -6.32 1.27 -15.07
CA ASN A 81 -7.49 0.39 -15.04
C ASN A 81 -8.70 1.09 -15.66
N LYS A 82 -9.05 0.69 -16.89
CA LYS A 82 -10.13 1.30 -17.68
C LYS A 82 -11.51 1.07 -17.06
N ASP A 83 -11.69 -0.04 -16.35
CA ASP A 83 -12.96 -0.38 -15.73
C ASP A 83 -13.23 0.50 -14.51
N LEU A 84 -12.20 0.74 -13.68
CA LEU A 84 -12.29 1.70 -12.57
C LEU A 84 -12.48 3.13 -13.08
N LEU A 85 -11.82 3.50 -14.18
CA LEU A 85 -12.01 4.80 -14.80
C LEU A 85 -13.44 4.96 -15.34
N ALA A 86 -13.96 3.95 -16.05
CA ALA A 86 -15.32 3.93 -16.53
C ALA A 86 -16.32 4.00 -15.37
N ALA A 87 -16.10 3.25 -14.30
CA ALA A 87 -16.92 3.31 -13.08
C ALA A 87 -16.92 4.70 -12.46
N ALA A 88 -15.75 5.34 -12.33
CA ALA A 88 -15.64 6.69 -11.78
C ALA A 88 -16.38 7.72 -12.66
N LEU A 89 -16.22 7.65 -13.98
CA LEU A 89 -16.92 8.52 -14.93
C LEU A 89 -18.45 8.29 -14.89
N MET A 90 -18.89 7.04 -14.87
CA MET A 90 -20.32 6.70 -14.77
C MET A 90 -20.92 7.21 -13.46
N SER A 91 -20.22 7.05 -12.35
CA SER A 91 -20.69 7.54 -11.04
C SER A 91 -20.78 9.07 -11.03
N ARG A 92 -19.77 9.75 -11.59
CA ARG A 92 -19.80 11.21 -11.74
C ARG A 92 -20.99 11.67 -12.59
N ALA A 93 -21.24 11.00 -13.72
CA ALA A 93 -22.32 11.35 -14.64
C ALA A 93 -23.71 11.13 -14.02
N ARG A 94 -23.87 10.13 -13.15
CA ARG A 94 -25.12 9.91 -12.39
C ARG A 94 -25.37 10.95 -11.30
N GLY A 95 -24.32 11.56 -10.75
CA GLY A 95 -24.42 12.60 -9.73
C GLY A 95 -24.81 12.11 -8.33
N GLY A 96 -24.88 10.79 -8.11
CA GLY A 96 -25.19 10.17 -6.83
C GLY A 96 -23.95 9.79 -6.01
N ASP A 97 -24.20 9.29 -4.80
CA ASP A 97 -23.15 8.78 -3.92
C ASP A 97 -22.51 7.51 -4.49
N SER A 98 -21.19 7.48 -4.43
CA SER A 98 -20.37 6.33 -4.82
C SER A 98 -19.75 5.72 -3.57
N LEU A 99 -19.72 4.39 -3.50
CA LEU A 99 -18.90 3.71 -2.50
C LEU A 99 -17.51 3.50 -3.09
N VAL A 100 -16.49 4.08 -2.49
CA VAL A 100 -15.11 4.00 -2.95
C VAL A 100 -14.29 3.24 -1.92
N TYR A 101 -13.64 2.17 -2.37
CA TYR A 101 -12.64 1.44 -1.58
C TYR A 101 -11.25 1.78 -2.14
N PHE A 102 -10.36 2.23 -1.25
CA PHE A 102 -9.02 2.68 -1.64
C PHE A 102 -8.00 2.29 -0.58
N VAL A 103 -6.73 2.28 -0.96
CA VAL A 103 -5.61 2.09 -0.05
C VAL A 103 -4.80 3.36 0.03
N ASN A 104 -4.35 3.70 1.24
CA ASN A 104 -3.32 4.69 1.48
C ASN A 104 -1.99 3.96 1.69
N ASP A 105 -1.11 4.01 0.70
CA ASP A 105 0.22 3.44 0.77
C ASP A 105 1.25 4.58 0.82
N PRO A 106 1.84 4.89 1.99
CA PRO A 106 2.78 5.99 2.13
C PRO A 106 4.07 5.81 1.31
N ALA A 107 4.38 4.58 0.87
CA ALA A 107 5.51 4.29 -0.01
C ALA A 107 5.17 4.49 -1.49
N ALA A 108 3.89 4.49 -1.85
CA ALA A 108 3.45 4.74 -3.22
C ALA A 108 3.31 6.24 -3.49
N SER A 109 3.61 6.66 -4.72
CA SER A 109 3.37 8.03 -5.17
C SER A 109 2.82 8.03 -6.59
N PHE A 110 1.51 8.13 -6.71
CA PHE A 110 0.78 8.17 -7.97
C PHE A 110 0.65 9.60 -8.47
N HIS A 111 1.17 9.86 -9.67
CA HIS A 111 1.03 11.16 -10.31
C HIS A 111 -0.38 11.32 -10.90
N CYS A 112 -1.12 12.33 -10.43
CA CYS A 112 -2.39 12.78 -11.02
C CYS A 112 -2.12 14.01 -11.91
N PRO A 113 -2.16 13.86 -13.25
CA PRO A 113 -1.78 14.92 -14.17
C PRO A 113 -2.54 16.22 -13.95
N GLY A 114 -1.79 17.33 -13.93
CA GLY A 114 -2.35 18.67 -13.76
C GLY A 114 -2.81 19.02 -12.35
N ILE A 115 -2.64 18.13 -11.36
CA ILE A 115 -3.12 18.34 -9.99
C ILE A 115 -2.00 18.13 -8.95
N THR A 116 -1.62 16.88 -8.67
CA THR A 116 -0.72 16.54 -7.56
C THR A 116 -0.21 15.10 -7.64
N PHE A 117 0.65 14.72 -6.70
CA PHE A 117 0.96 13.32 -6.41
C PHE A 117 0.15 12.87 -5.20
N THR A 118 -0.44 11.68 -5.27
CA THR A 118 -1.20 11.07 -4.18
C THR A 118 -0.65 9.71 -3.82
N ASN A 119 -0.75 9.36 -2.54
CA ASN A 119 -0.37 8.06 -2.02
C ASN A 119 -1.58 7.11 -1.95
N CYS A 120 -2.76 7.59 -2.39
CA CYS A 120 -4.00 6.83 -2.36
C CYS A 120 -4.34 6.23 -3.72
N ALA A 121 -4.64 4.93 -3.74
CA ALA A 121 -5.02 4.18 -4.93
C ALA A 121 -6.40 3.54 -4.78
N ALA A 122 -7.24 3.69 -5.80
CA ALA A 122 -8.54 3.05 -5.86
C ALA A 122 -8.39 1.54 -6.04
N ILE A 123 -9.13 0.79 -5.24
CA ILE A 123 -9.32 -0.66 -5.40
C ILE A 123 -10.64 -0.92 -6.11
N SER A 124 -11.72 -0.27 -5.67
CA SER A 124 -13.04 -0.43 -6.25
C SER A 124 -13.88 0.83 -6.16
N VAL A 125 -14.78 1.00 -7.14
CA VAL A 125 -15.78 2.06 -7.19
C VAL A 125 -17.12 1.40 -7.47
N SER A 126 -18.06 1.52 -6.54
CA SER A 126 -19.45 1.09 -6.74
C SER A 126 -20.26 2.25 -7.29
N VAL A 127 -20.84 2.04 -8.46
CA VAL A 127 -21.84 2.92 -9.07
C VAL A 127 -23.20 2.56 -8.49
N ARG A 128 -23.90 3.52 -7.89
CA ARG A 128 -25.25 3.34 -7.34
C ARG A 128 -26.30 4.04 -8.19
#